data_AF-A0A850ALC6-F1
#
_entry.id   AF-A0A850ALC6-F1
#
_cell.length_a   1.000
_cell.length_b   1.000
_cell.length_c   1.000
_cell.angle_alpha   90.00
_cell.angle_beta   90.00
_cell.angle_gamma   90.00
#
_symmetry.space_group_name_H-M   'P 1'
#
loop_
_entity.id
_entity.type
_entity.pdbx_description
1 polymer ?
#
loop_
_entity_poly.entity_id
_entity_poly.type
_entity_poly.pdbx_seq_one_letter_code
_entity_poly.pdbx_strand_id
1 'polypeptide(L)'
;MVKTTPKARNVFFVLLGVAALVLTRHYSGPFVEIIHSYSGNVSASFAVYFVVRILTSGWRYGRLVTAGIALLVVELFEVTNGFGVMTNVYDSVDLVANAVGVVLALVLDALVGLR
;
A
#
# COMPACT_ATOMS: atom_id res chain seq x y z
N MET A 1 -10.79 26.77 7.05
CA MET A 1 -10.68 25.30 7.07
C MET A 1 -10.66 24.82 5.61
N VAL A 2 -9.50 24.42 5.09
CA VAL A 2 -9.37 23.98 3.69
C VAL A 2 -10.12 22.67 3.53
N LYS A 3 -11.14 22.62 2.66
CA LYS A 3 -11.77 21.34 2.26
C LYS A 3 -10.75 20.57 1.43
N THR A 4 -10.08 19.59 2.02
CA THR A 4 -9.23 18.65 1.28
C THR A 4 -10.09 17.86 0.30
N THR A 5 -9.75 17.90 -0.98
CA THR A 5 -10.43 17.09 -1.99
C THR A 5 -10.10 15.60 -1.78
N PRO A 6 -10.96 14.65 -2.22
CA PRO A 6 -10.67 13.22 -2.13
C PRO A 6 -9.32 12.83 -2.76
N LYS A 7 -8.95 13.52 -3.85
CA LYS A 7 -7.65 13.33 -4.51
C LYS A 7 -6.49 13.79 -3.62
N ALA A 8 -6.56 15.00 -3.05
CA ALA A 8 -5.50 15.51 -2.16
C ALA A 8 -5.31 14.59 -0.94
N ARG A 9 -6.41 14.09 -0.37
CA ARG A 9 -6.39 13.11 0.73
C ARG A 9 -5.70 11.81 0.31
N ASN A 10 -6.03 11.25 -0.85
CA ASN A 10 -5.41 10.01 -1.30
C ASN A 10 -3.92 10.21 -1.60
N VAL A 11 -3.54 11.35 -2.19
CA VAL A 11 -2.12 11.70 -2.40
C VAL A 11 -1.37 11.78 -1.07
N PHE A 12 -1.98 12.40 -0.05
CA PHE A 12 -1.40 12.42 1.30
C PHE A 12 -1.15 11.00 1.84
N PHE A 13 -2.09 10.07 1.67
CA PHE A 13 -1.89 8.69 2.11
C PHE A 13 -0.83 7.94 1.29
N VAL A 14 -0.71 8.19 -0.02
CA VAL A 14 0.41 7.67 -0.81
C VAL A 14 1.74 8.15 -0.22
N LEU A 15 1.86 9.46 0.06
CA LEU A 15 3.06 10.03 0.66
C LEU A 15 3.36 9.47 2.05
N LEU A 16 2.32 9.19 2.85
CA LEU A 16 2.47 8.55 4.15
C LEU A 16 3.08 7.15 4.04
N GLY A 17 2.60 6.33 3.08
CA GLY A 17 3.18 5.01 2.81
C GLY A 17 4.63 5.10 2.34
N VAL A 18 4.93 6.03 1.43
CA VAL A 18 6.31 6.28 0.97
C VAL A 18 7.22 6.75 2.11
N ALA A 19 6.72 7.62 2.99
CA ALA A 19 7.48 8.06 4.15
C ALA A 19 7.78 6.90 5.11
N ALA A 20 6.80 6.03 5.39
CA ALA A 20 6.99 4.83 6.20
C ALA A 20 8.03 3.87 5.59
N LEU A 21 7.99 3.67 4.28
CA LEU A 21 8.98 2.88 3.54
C LEU A 21 10.40 3.44 3.72
N VAL A 22 10.58 4.75 3.53
CA VAL A 22 11.91 5.39 3.64
C VAL A 22 12.41 5.40 5.09
N LEU A 23 11.52 5.60 6.06
CA LEU A 23 11.87 5.65 7.49
C LEU A 23 12.17 4.26 8.06
N THR A 24 11.67 3.18 7.46
CA THR A 24 11.92 1.81 7.91
C THR A 24 13.41 1.53 8.12
N ARG A 25 14.28 1.98 7.21
CA ARG A 25 15.74 1.75 7.30
C ARG A 25 16.40 2.35 8.55
N HIS A 26 15.73 3.28 9.21
CA HIS A 26 16.19 3.93 10.43
C HIS A 26 15.60 3.30 11.69
N TYR A 27 14.81 2.23 11.54
CA TYR A 27 14.27 1.52 12.68
C TYR A 27 15.38 0.73 13.40
N SER A 28 15.42 0.84 14.72
CA SER A 28 16.41 0.15 15.56
C SER A 28 15.78 -0.41 16.83
N GLY A 29 14.45 -0.57 16.83
CA GLY A 29 13.67 -1.05 17.96
C GLY A 29 13.53 -2.58 18.01
N PRO A 30 12.64 -3.10 18.87
CA PRO A 30 12.38 -4.53 18.96
C PRO A 30 11.85 -5.09 17.64
N PHE A 31 12.13 -6.37 17.34
CA PHE A 31 11.73 -7.04 16.11
C PHE A 31 12.28 -6.40 14.82
N VAL A 32 13.46 -5.76 14.90
CA VAL A 32 14.10 -5.07 13.76
C VAL A 32 14.21 -5.93 12.50
N GLU A 33 14.51 -7.22 12.64
CA GLU A 33 14.58 -8.16 11.51
C GLU A 33 13.23 -8.27 10.78
N ILE A 34 12.15 -8.53 11.52
CA ILE A 34 10.79 -8.63 10.97
C ILE A 34 10.37 -7.31 10.32
N ILE A 35 10.66 -6.19 10.99
CA ILE A 35 10.29 -4.87 10.47
C ILE A 35 11.05 -4.58 9.17
N HIS A 36 12.37 -4.77 9.14
CA HIS A 36 13.16 -4.53 7.93
C HIS A 36 12.79 -5.48 6.79
N SER A 37 12.38 -6.71 7.08
CA SER A 37 11.96 -7.67 6.05
C SER A 37 10.60 -7.32 5.44
N TYR A 38 9.59 -6.94 6.24
CA TYR A 38 8.20 -6.91 5.76
C TYR A 38 7.55 -5.53 5.71
N SER A 39 8.05 -4.54 6.44
CA SER A 39 7.41 -3.22 6.48
C SER A 39 7.49 -2.52 5.12
N GLY A 40 8.47 -2.85 4.29
CA GLY A 40 8.59 -2.35 2.93
C GLY A 40 7.37 -2.73 2.09
N ASN A 41 7.02 -4.02 2.10
CA ASN A 41 5.88 -4.58 1.38
C ASN A 41 4.55 -4.08 1.92
N VAL A 42 4.40 -4.01 3.24
CA VAL A 42 3.23 -3.38 3.88
C VAL A 42 3.07 -1.92 3.42
N SER A 43 4.15 -1.13 3.45
CA SER A 43 4.12 0.30 3.13
C SER A 43 3.87 0.56 1.65
N ALA A 44 4.51 -0.21 0.76
CA ALA A 44 4.32 -0.14 -0.67
C ALA A 44 2.89 -0.53 -1.05
N SER A 45 2.38 -1.65 -0.53
CA SER A 45 1.01 -2.11 -0.77
C SER A 45 -0.06 -1.14 -0.27
N PHE A 46 0.17 -0.54 0.90
CA PHE A 46 -0.67 0.55 1.40
C PHE A 46 -0.72 1.74 0.42
N ALA A 47 0.44 2.18 -0.08
CA ALA A 47 0.51 3.28 -1.04
C ALA A 47 -0.17 2.92 -2.38
N VAL A 48 0.04 1.70 -2.89
CA VAL A 48 -0.56 1.20 -4.13
C VAL A 48 -2.08 1.25 -4.07
N TYR A 49 -2.71 0.88 -2.94
CA TYR A 49 -4.17 1.03 -2.78
C TYR A 49 -4.65 2.46 -3.09
N PHE A 50 -3.99 3.47 -2.52
CA PHE A 50 -4.39 4.87 -2.74
C PHE A 50 -4.00 5.39 -4.13
N VAL A 51 -2.95 4.86 -4.76
CA VAL A 51 -2.64 5.10 -6.18
C VAL A 51 -3.79 4.58 -7.04
N VAL A 52 -4.22 3.33 -6.85
CA VAL A 52 -5.38 2.76 -7.57
C VAL A 52 -6.61 3.63 -7.33
N ARG A 53 -6.87 4.05 -6.09
CA ARG A 53 -7.99 4.93 -5.74
C ARG A 53 -7.97 6.28 -6.49
N ILE A 54 -6.78 6.84 -6.73
CA ILE A 54 -6.61 8.06 -7.52
C ILE A 54 -6.89 7.76 -9.00
N LEU A 55 -6.32 6.69 -9.55
CA LEU A 55 -6.46 6.31 -10.96
C LEU A 55 -7.90 5.95 -11.32
N THR A 56 -8.63 5.32 -10.41
CA THR A 56 -10.02 4.91 -10.62
C THR A 56 -11.03 5.95 -10.13
N SER A 57 -10.63 7.19 -9.82
CA SER A 57 -11.53 8.18 -9.22
C SER A 57 -12.69 8.60 -10.14
N GLY A 58 -12.52 8.46 -11.46
CA GLY A 58 -13.58 8.70 -12.45
C GLY A 58 -14.49 7.48 -12.67
N TRP A 59 -14.17 6.34 -12.09
CA TRP A 59 -14.88 5.08 -12.29
C TRP A 59 -15.71 4.76 -11.04
N ARG A 60 -16.88 4.11 -11.21
CA ARG A 60 -17.79 3.77 -10.10
C ARG A 60 -17.35 2.53 -9.32
N TYR A 61 -16.05 2.35 -9.11
CA TYR A 61 -15.52 1.20 -8.40
C TYR A 61 -15.62 1.35 -6.89
N GLY A 62 -16.19 0.32 -6.26
CA GLY A 62 -16.25 0.20 -4.81
C GLY A 62 -14.87 -0.03 -4.19
N ARG A 63 -14.74 0.21 -2.88
CA ARG A 63 -13.48 0.04 -2.14
C ARG A 63 -12.91 -1.38 -2.25
N LEU A 64 -13.78 -2.40 -2.27
CA LEU A 64 -13.38 -3.81 -2.44
C LEU A 64 -12.74 -4.08 -3.81
N VAL A 65 -13.25 -3.47 -4.88
CA VAL A 65 -12.65 -3.59 -6.22
C VAL A 65 -11.29 -2.90 -6.24
N THR A 66 -11.17 -1.71 -5.64
CA THR A 66 -9.88 -1.03 -5.46
C THR A 66 -8.88 -1.92 -4.71
N ALA A 67 -9.30 -2.54 -3.61
CA ALA A 67 -8.46 -3.46 -2.83
C ALA A 67 -8.04 -4.67 -3.66
N GLY A 68 -8.96 -5.28 -4.41
CA GLY A 68 -8.66 -6.42 -5.27
C GLY A 68 -7.64 -6.09 -6.37
N ILE A 69 -7.76 -4.92 -7.02
CA ILE A 69 -6.79 -4.46 -8.01
C ILE A 69 -5.43 -4.20 -7.35
N ALA A 70 -5.41 -3.50 -6.22
CA ALA A 70 -4.17 -3.21 -5.49
C ALA A 70 -3.45 -4.50 -5.09
N LEU A 71 -4.19 -5.45 -4.51
CA LEU A 71 -3.67 -6.76 -4.13
C LEU A 71 -3.13 -7.51 -5.34
N LEU A 72 -3.90 -7.61 -6.43
CA LEU A 72 -3.45 -8.26 -7.65
C LEU A 72 -2.13 -7.66 -8.18
N VAL A 73 -1.99 -6.33 -8.15
CA VAL A 73 -0.75 -5.66 -8.60
C VAL A 73 0.45 -6.06 -7.75
N VAL A 74 0.33 -6.04 -6.42
CA VAL A 74 1.46 -6.31 -5.53
C VAL A 74 1.79 -7.80 -5.46
N GLU A 75 0.79 -8.69 -5.48
CA GLU A 75 1.02 -10.13 -5.54
C GLU A 75 1.67 -10.55 -6.86
N LEU A 76 1.23 -9.96 -7.98
CA LEU A 76 1.91 -10.20 -9.27
C LEU A 76 3.34 -9.65 -9.25
N PHE A 77 3.58 -8.50 -8.61
CA PHE A 77 4.93 -7.97 -8.44
C PHE A 77 5.84 -8.96 -7.70
N GLU A 78 5.34 -9.60 -6.63
CA GLU A 78 6.08 -10.65 -5.90
C GLU A 78 6.36 -11.87 -6.79
N VAL A 79 5.31 -12.44 -7.38
CA VAL A 79 5.39 -13.71 -8.10
C VAL A 79 6.16 -13.59 -9.43
N THR A 80 6.19 -12.39 -10.02
CA THR A 80 6.89 -12.15 -11.30
C THR A 80 8.29 -11.57 -11.15
N ASN A 81 8.88 -11.59 -9.95
CA ASN A 81 10.20 -11.00 -9.69
C ASN A 81 10.22 -9.53 -10.15
N GLY A 82 9.32 -8.72 -9.57
CA GLY A 82 9.22 -7.29 -9.85
C GLY A 82 8.83 -6.95 -11.29
N PHE A 83 8.00 -7.80 -11.92
CA PHE A 83 7.65 -7.75 -13.35
C PHE A 83 8.86 -7.84 -14.30
N GLY A 84 10.02 -8.30 -13.82
CA GLY A 84 11.29 -8.24 -14.55
C GLY A 84 11.85 -6.82 -14.74
N VAL A 85 11.22 -5.80 -14.13
CA VAL A 85 11.69 -4.40 -14.17
C VAL A 85 12.72 -4.15 -13.06
N MET A 86 12.55 -4.82 -11.93
CA MET A 86 13.46 -4.76 -10.79
C MET A 86 13.60 -6.12 -10.13
N THR A 87 14.72 -6.37 -9.46
CA THR A 87 14.94 -7.63 -8.74
C THR A 87 14.10 -7.64 -7.47
N ASN A 88 13.23 -8.62 -7.35
CA ASN A 88 12.46 -8.90 -6.15
C ASN A 88 12.53 -10.40 -5.83
N VAL A 89 13.08 -10.74 -4.66
CA VAL A 89 13.24 -12.13 -4.25
C VAL A 89 11.92 -12.62 -3.68
N TYR A 90 11.36 -13.66 -4.28
CA TYR A 90 10.11 -14.23 -3.82
C TYR A 90 10.23 -14.82 -2.41
N ASP A 91 9.48 -14.27 -1.46
CA ASP A 91 9.15 -14.86 -0.15
C ASP A 91 7.63 -15.01 -0.03
N SER A 92 7.16 -16.20 0.34
CA SER A 92 5.72 -16.45 0.58
C SER A 92 5.12 -15.57 1.69
N VAL A 93 5.93 -15.10 2.64
CA VAL A 93 5.47 -14.21 3.71
C VAL A 93 5.21 -12.79 3.18
N ASP A 94 5.85 -12.40 2.07
CA ASP A 94 5.64 -11.09 1.43
C ASP A 94 4.23 -10.94 0.85
N LEU A 95 3.62 -12.04 0.40
CA LEU A 95 2.21 -12.08 0.01
C LEU A 95 1.30 -11.68 1.18
N VAL A 96 1.62 -12.15 2.39
CA VAL A 96 0.87 -11.78 3.61
C VAL A 96 1.13 -10.32 3.98
N ALA A 97 2.37 -9.85 3.89
CA ALA A 97 2.74 -8.47 4.15
C ALA A 97 1.99 -7.50 3.21
N ASN A 98 1.89 -7.87 1.93
CA ASN A 98 1.14 -7.15 0.92
C ASN A 98 -0.36 -7.09 1.24
N ALA A 99 -0.96 -8.25 1.56
CA ALA A 99 -2.35 -8.31 2.01
C ALA A 99 -2.61 -7.41 3.23
N VAL A 100 -1.71 -7.41 4.22
CA VAL A 100 -1.79 -6.53 5.40
C VAL A 100 -1.77 -5.06 4.98
N GLY A 101 -0.85 -4.64 4.12
CA GLY A 101 -0.78 -3.27 3.62
C GLY A 101 -2.07 -2.81 2.93
N VAL A 102 -2.62 -3.66 2.05
CA VAL A 102 -3.89 -3.37 1.35
C VAL A 102 -5.07 -3.30 2.32
N VAL A 103 -5.16 -4.23 3.27
CA VAL A 103 -6.24 -4.25 4.28
C VAL A 103 -6.19 -3.00 5.15
N LEU A 104 -5.00 -2.58 5.61
CA LEU A 104 -4.81 -1.35 6.38
C LEU A 104 -5.30 -0.12 5.59
N ALA A 105 -4.95 -0.03 4.31
CA ALA A 105 -5.39 1.06 3.44
C ALA A 105 -6.91 1.06 3.23
N LEU A 106 -7.50 -0.11 2.99
CA LEU A 106 -8.94 -0.30 2.84
C LEU A 106 -9.70 0.14 4.10
N VAL A 107 -9.25 -0.29 5.28
CA VAL A 107 -9.85 0.10 6.57
C VAL A 107 -9.75 1.62 6.75
N LEU A 108 -8.59 2.21 6.50
CA LEU A 108 -8.42 3.66 6.64
C LEU A 108 -9.31 4.45 5.67
N ASP A 109 -9.38 4.05 4.40
CA ASP A 109 -10.28 4.68 3.41
C ASP A 109 -11.75 4.51 3.80
N ALA A 110 -12.11 3.38 4.43
CA ALA A 110 -13.43 3.19 4.98
C ALA A 110 -13.73 4.17 6.13
N LEU A 111 -12.85 4.26 7.12
CA LEU A 111 -13.00 5.13 8.28
C LEU A 111 -13.07 6.61 7.90
N VAL A 112 -12.19 7.06 6.99
CA VAL A 112 -12.12 8.47 6.60
C VAL A 112 -13.16 8.82 5.54
N GLY A 113 -13.67 7.84 4.79
CA GLY A 113 -14.72 8.01 3.79
C GLY A 113 -16.15 7.83 4.31
N LEU A 114 -16.37 7.68 5.61
CA LEU A 114 -17.70 7.65 6.26
C LEU A 114 -18.26 9.06 6.57
N ARG A 115 -17.61 10.12 6.07
CA ARG A 115 -18.01 11.52 6.27
C ARG A 115 -18.68 12.12 5.05
#